data_AF-A0A523MC79-F1
#
_entry.id   AF-A0A523MC79-F1
#
_cell.length_a   1.000
_cell.length_b   1.000
_cell.length_c   1.000
_cell.angle_alpha   90.00
_cell.angle_beta   90.00
_cell.angle_gamma   90.00
#
_symmetry.space_group_name_H-M   'P 1'
#
loop_
_entity.id
_entity.type
_entity.pdbx_description
1 polymer ?
#
loop_
_entity_poly.entity_id
_entity_poly.type
_entity_poly.pdbx_seq_one_letter_code
_entity_poly.pdbx_strand_id
1 'polypeptide(L)'
;MSRTNISILLSTALLGVLLWIVLSIVYDVANAPETPLPLPTKPEVVAFDPALPRIFSPAHLEKWLTQQGYPVELIATYRDWLILHGFHAGTPLVDFSGQPRAEDLYVDYDGATLLILAGQGDIAALHILAERSLETDPLAALEWFDQAVVNGSIYAMVRISDLLATLADPELANFVSDPVWQSALHTLQNTSPAPLERALAWAIAAVTFGGYAVLDQSLAQRIHSLSEPMEPSAINRACEIAQDYVLTTAAARRAQGSTLFSTQTPPLALSVSQPEAVIPCDIPVLPLISLAHCTPNIFVGPDTTLNTAWLCPETE
;
A
#
# COMPACT_ATOMS: atom_id res chain seq x y z
N MET A 1 20.44 45.14 7.76
CA MET A 1 19.96 45.15 6.35
C MET A 1 18.74 46.05 6.29
N SER A 2 18.70 47.08 5.43
CA SER A 2 17.53 47.97 5.35
C SER A 2 16.34 47.23 4.71
N ARG A 3 15.11 47.57 5.10
CA ARG A 3 13.88 46.99 4.51
C ARG A 3 13.85 47.10 2.97
N THR A 4 14.51 48.11 2.42
CA THR A 4 14.67 48.32 0.97
C THR A 4 15.48 47.22 0.30
N ASN A 5 16.54 46.72 0.93
CA ASN A 5 17.38 45.65 0.36
C ASN A 5 16.65 44.31 0.32
N ILE A 6 15.77 44.05 1.28
CA ILE A 6 14.96 42.82 1.33
C ILE A 6 13.90 42.83 0.22
N SER A 7 13.24 43.97 -0.01
CA SER A 7 12.24 44.11 -1.08
C SER A 7 12.83 43.93 -2.48
N ILE A 8 14.04 44.47 -2.72
CA ILE A 8 14.74 44.31 -4.00
C ILE A 8 15.14 42.85 -4.23
N LEU A 9 15.65 42.16 -3.20
CA LEU A 9 16.01 40.73 -3.26
C LEU A 9 14.79 39.84 -3.54
N LEU A 10 13.68 40.08 -2.85
CA LEU A 10 12.42 39.36 -3.10
C LEU A 10 11.92 39.60 -4.52
N SER A 11 11.97 40.84 -5.01
CA SER A 11 11.50 41.18 -6.35
C SER A 11 12.37 40.53 -7.44
N THR A 12 13.69 40.46 -7.24
CA THR A 12 14.59 39.79 -8.20
C THR A 12 14.43 38.27 -8.19
N ALA A 13 14.25 37.67 -7.02
CA ALA A 13 13.98 36.23 -6.91
C ALA A 13 12.65 35.87 -7.59
N LEU A 14 11.59 36.65 -7.37
CA LEU A 14 10.26 36.40 -7.94
C LEU A 14 10.26 36.57 -9.46
N LEU A 15 11.02 37.55 -9.98
CA LEU A 15 11.21 37.74 -11.42
C LEU A 15 11.99 36.58 -12.05
N GLY A 16 12.99 36.04 -11.34
CA GLY A 16 13.74 34.85 -11.76
C GLY A 16 12.85 33.61 -11.87
N VAL A 17 11.99 33.37 -10.88
CA VAL A 17 11.03 32.25 -10.89
C VAL A 17 10.02 32.41 -12.01
N LEU A 18 9.46 33.61 -12.19
CA LEU A 18 8.53 33.88 -13.30
C LEU A 18 9.17 33.67 -14.67
N LEU A 19 10.40 34.15 -14.85
CA LEU A 19 11.14 33.96 -16.10
C LEU A 19 11.40 32.48 -16.37
N TRP A 20 11.77 31.71 -15.34
CA TRP A 20 11.98 30.27 -15.45
C TRP A 20 10.70 29.53 -15.82
N ILE A 21 9.57 29.83 -15.19
CA ILE A 21 8.25 29.25 -15.52
C ILE A 21 7.89 29.52 -16.99
N VAL A 22 8.04 30.77 -17.44
CA VAL A 22 7.72 31.14 -18.82
C VAL A 22 8.62 30.42 -19.82
N LEU A 23 9.92 30.33 -19.54
CA LEU A 23 10.87 29.61 -20.40
C LEU A 23 10.56 28.11 -20.46
N SER A 24 10.17 27.50 -19.34
CA SER A 24 9.79 26.09 -19.29
C SER A 24 8.54 25.82 -20.13
N ILE A 25 7.51 26.66 -20.01
CA ILE A 25 6.29 26.54 -20.83
C ILE A 25 6.60 26.71 -22.33
N VAL A 26 7.44 27.69 -22.69
CA VAL A 26 7.82 27.90 -24.10
C VAL A 26 8.63 26.72 -24.62
N TYR A 27 9.53 26.15 -23.81
CA TYR A 27 10.28 24.95 -24.17
C TYR A 27 9.34 23.74 -24.38
N ASP A 28 8.39 23.52 -23.48
CA ASP A 28 7.43 22.41 -23.60
C ASP A 28 6.52 22.57 -24.82
N VAL A 29 6.07 23.80 -25.11
CA VAL A 29 5.26 24.10 -26.30
C VAL A 29 6.06 23.96 -27.59
N ALA A 30 7.33 24.39 -27.60
CA ALA A 30 8.20 24.29 -28.77
C ALA A 30 8.62 22.84 -29.09
N ASN A 31 8.67 21.98 -28.06
CA ASN A 31 8.99 20.56 -28.21
C ASN A 31 7.75 19.65 -28.18
N ALA A 32 6.55 20.22 -28.11
CA ALA A 32 5.32 19.44 -28.21
C ALA A 32 5.26 18.79 -29.60
N PRO A 33 4.91 17.50 -29.70
CA PRO A 33 4.77 16.83 -30.99
C PRO A 33 3.70 17.54 -31.84
N GLU A 34 4.00 17.81 -33.12
CA GLU A 34 3.09 18.49 -34.07
C GLU A 34 1.75 17.74 -34.26
N THR A 35 1.74 16.44 -33.97
CA THR A 35 0.53 15.64 -33.91
C THR A 35 -0.03 15.65 -32.48
N PRO A 36 -1.26 16.15 -32.26
CA PRO A 36 -1.90 16.01 -30.95
C PRO A 36 -1.88 14.54 -30.56
N LEU A 37 -1.42 14.27 -29.32
CA LEU A 37 -1.42 12.93 -28.76
C LEU A 37 -2.81 12.33 -29.00
N PRO A 38 -2.90 11.09 -29.51
CA PRO A 38 -4.19 10.44 -29.69
C PRO A 38 -4.93 10.53 -28.37
N LEU A 39 -6.15 11.08 -28.39
CA LEU A 39 -7.02 11.08 -27.23
C LEU A 39 -7.02 9.64 -26.69
N PRO A 40 -6.79 9.43 -25.38
CA PRO A 40 -6.81 8.09 -24.82
C PRO A 40 -8.09 7.42 -25.30
N THR A 41 -7.93 6.30 -26.01
CA THR A 41 -9.04 5.51 -26.51
C THR A 41 -9.98 5.32 -25.33
N LYS A 42 -11.23 5.79 -25.47
CA LYS A 42 -12.23 5.72 -24.41
C LYS A 42 -12.15 4.29 -23.83
N PRO A 43 -11.85 4.12 -22.53
CA PRO A 43 -11.59 2.81 -21.97
C PRO A 43 -12.74 1.90 -22.37
N GLU A 44 -12.38 0.73 -22.90
CA GLU A 44 -13.36 -0.25 -23.35
C GLU A 44 -14.35 -0.48 -22.21
N VAL A 45 -15.62 -0.16 -22.45
CA VAL A 45 -16.65 -0.29 -21.41
C VAL A 45 -16.85 -1.78 -21.20
N VAL A 46 -16.21 -2.31 -20.15
CA VAL A 46 -16.39 -3.70 -19.77
C VAL A 46 -17.85 -3.90 -19.39
N ALA A 47 -18.59 -4.63 -20.23
CA ALA A 47 -19.99 -4.92 -20.01
C ALA A 47 -20.12 -6.03 -18.95
N PHE A 48 -20.33 -5.64 -17.70
CA PHE A 48 -20.63 -6.60 -16.63
C PHE A 48 -22.06 -7.12 -16.71
N ASP A 49 -22.27 -8.33 -16.20
CA ASP A 49 -23.60 -8.89 -16.02
C ASP A 49 -24.49 -7.89 -15.25
N PRO A 50 -25.60 -7.41 -15.82
CA PRO A 50 -26.48 -6.45 -15.16
C PRO A 50 -27.13 -7.01 -13.89
N ALA A 51 -27.10 -8.33 -13.66
CA ALA A 51 -27.59 -8.96 -12.45
C ALA A 51 -26.64 -8.82 -11.25
N LEU A 52 -25.36 -8.48 -11.46
CA LEU A 52 -24.41 -8.33 -10.36
C LEU A 52 -24.72 -7.09 -9.50
N PRO A 53 -24.64 -7.22 -8.16
CA PRO A 53 -24.80 -6.07 -7.28
C PRO A 53 -23.68 -5.05 -7.53
N ARG A 54 -24.04 -3.77 -7.42
CA ARG A 54 -23.13 -2.63 -7.61
C ARG A 54 -22.87 -1.98 -6.26
N ILE A 55 -21.66 -2.12 -5.76
CA ILE A 55 -21.27 -1.66 -4.42
C ILE A 55 -20.13 -0.65 -4.60
N PHE A 56 -20.51 0.62 -4.68
CA PHE A 56 -19.56 1.73 -4.92
C PHE A 56 -19.26 2.58 -3.69
N SER A 57 -19.88 2.27 -2.55
CA SER A 57 -19.73 3.03 -1.31
C SER A 57 -20.07 2.17 -0.10
N PRO A 58 -19.65 2.58 1.11
CA PRO A 58 -20.03 1.87 2.34
C PRO A 58 -21.56 1.77 2.53
N ALA A 59 -22.32 2.81 2.19
CA ALA A 59 -23.79 2.78 2.26
C ALA A 59 -24.42 1.76 1.27
N HIS A 60 -23.80 1.55 0.11
CA HIS A 60 -24.23 0.48 -0.79
C HIS A 60 -23.93 -0.90 -0.19
N LEU A 61 -22.80 -1.06 0.49
CA LEU A 61 -22.42 -2.31 1.15
C LEU A 61 -23.38 -2.65 2.30
N GLU A 62 -23.70 -1.68 3.17
CA GLU A 62 -24.69 -1.84 4.25
C GLU A 62 -26.06 -2.28 3.72
N LYS A 63 -26.54 -1.57 2.67
CA LYS A 63 -27.82 -1.90 2.05
C LYS A 63 -27.81 -3.30 1.45
N TRP A 64 -26.73 -3.67 0.76
CA TRP A 64 -26.57 -5.00 0.18
C TRP A 64 -26.55 -6.09 1.27
N LEU A 65 -25.76 -5.93 2.34
CA LEU A 65 -25.72 -6.87 3.47
C LEU A 65 -27.09 -7.05 4.10
N THR A 66 -27.81 -5.95 4.36
CA THR A 66 -29.17 -5.97 4.92
C THR A 66 -30.14 -6.74 4.02
N GLN A 67 -30.07 -6.54 2.70
CA GLN A 67 -30.90 -7.26 1.72
C GLN A 67 -30.60 -8.76 1.69
N GLN A 68 -29.37 -9.15 1.96
CA GLN A 68 -28.93 -10.54 2.06
C GLN A 68 -29.20 -11.15 3.45
N GLY A 69 -29.71 -10.37 4.41
CA GLY A 69 -30.01 -10.84 5.77
C GLY A 69 -28.81 -10.88 6.72
N TYR A 70 -27.70 -10.22 6.39
CA TYR A 70 -26.52 -10.14 7.24
C TYR A 70 -26.51 -8.87 8.11
N PRO A 71 -25.93 -8.93 9.32
CA PRO A 71 -25.76 -7.76 10.17
C PRO A 71 -24.81 -6.73 9.54
N VAL A 72 -25.15 -5.44 9.67
CA VAL A 72 -24.30 -4.34 9.17
C VAL A 72 -23.04 -4.15 10.00
N GLU A 73 -23.06 -4.65 11.24
CA GLU A 73 -21.94 -4.66 12.19
C GLU A 73 -20.72 -5.40 11.62
N LEU A 74 -20.91 -6.32 10.67
CA LEU A 74 -19.82 -7.00 9.98
C LEU A 74 -18.82 -6.05 9.33
N ILE A 75 -19.28 -4.89 8.84
CA ILE A 75 -18.38 -3.91 8.23
C ILE A 75 -17.47 -3.29 9.29
N ALA A 76 -18.00 -2.96 10.47
CA ALA A 76 -17.20 -2.46 11.59
C ALA A 76 -16.22 -3.52 12.09
N THR A 77 -16.65 -4.78 12.24
CA THR A 77 -15.77 -5.88 12.65
C THR A 77 -14.64 -6.13 11.64
N TYR A 78 -14.94 -6.06 10.33
CA TYR A 78 -13.90 -6.19 9.31
C TYR A 78 -12.92 -5.02 9.33
N ARG A 79 -13.41 -3.79 9.53
CA ARG A 79 -12.54 -2.62 9.72
C ARG A 79 -11.64 -2.78 10.94
N ASP A 80 -12.17 -3.20 12.07
CA ASP A 80 -11.40 -3.41 13.30
C ASP A 80 -10.36 -4.52 13.10
N TRP A 81 -10.70 -5.55 12.34
CA TRP A 81 -9.76 -6.59 11.91
C TRP A 81 -8.62 -6.00 11.05
N LEU A 82 -8.92 -5.13 10.08
CA LEU A 82 -7.90 -4.44 9.28
C LEU A 82 -7.00 -3.55 10.15
N ILE A 83 -7.57 -2.80 11.09
CA ILE A 83 -6.83 -1.94 12.03
C ILE A 83 -5.87 -2.77 12.89
N LEU A 84 -6.31 -3.93 13.39
CA LEU A 84 -5.47 -4.85 14.16
C LEU A 84 -4.25 -5.33 13.35
N HIS A 85 -4.36 -5.38 12.02
CA HIS A 85 -3.28 -5.74 11.09
C HIS A 85 -2.55 -4.52 10.50
N GLY A 86 -2.72 -3.34 11.12
CA GLY A 86 -1.98 -2.12 10.81
C GLY A 86 -2.54 -1.26 9.69
N PHE A 87 -3.73 -1.56 9.15
CA PHE A 87 -4.37 -0.73 8.13
C PHE A 87 -5.09 0.46 8.79
N HIS A 88 -4.68 1.69 8.44
CA HIS A 88 -5.12 2.92 9.12
C HIS A 88 -6.33 3.61 8.49
N ALA A 89 -6.50 3.40 7.19
CA ALA A 89 -7.74 3.63 6.47
C ALA A 89 -8.17 2.25 5.98
N GLY A 90 -9.41 1.85 6.25
CA GLY A 90 -9.94 0.66 5.61
C GLY A 90 -9.83 0.78 4.07
N THR A 91 -10.04 -0.30 3.33
CA THR A 91 -10.17 -0.18 1.86
C THR A 91 -11.27 0.84 1.52
N PRO A 92 -11.30 1.47 0.32
CA PRO A 92 -12.29 2.51 -0.01
C PRO A 92 -13.76 2.12 0.24
N LEU A 93 -14.04 0.82 0.31
CA LEU A 93 -15.37 0.26 0.59
C LEU A 93 -15.71 0.12 2.08
N VAL A 94 -14.72 0.18 2.97
CA VAL A 94 -14.89 0.12 4.43
C VAL A 94 -14.36 1.38 5.14
N ASP A 95 -13.78 2.33 4.41
CA ASP A 95 -13.46 3.66 4.94
C ASP A 95 -14.72 4.54 4.98
N PHE A 96 -15.32 4.66 6.17
CA PHE A 96 -16.42 5.58 6.44
C PHE A 96 -15.82 6.95 6.76
N SER A 97 -15.71 7.78 5.73
CA SER A 97 -15.06 9.09 5.66
C SER A 97 -15.53 10.16 6.67
N GLY A 98 -15.37 9.89 7.97
CA GLY A 98 -15.71 10.81 9.05
C GLY A 98 -15.10 10.48 10.42
N GLN A 99 -14.45 9.31 10.58
CA GLN A 99 -13.63 9.05 11.75
C GLN A 99 -12.18 9.47 11.48
N PRO A 100 -11.50 10.12 12.44
CA PRO A 100 -10.06 10.36 12.33
C PRO A 100 -9.36 9.02 12.10
N ARG A 101 -8.39 8.98 11.19
CA ARG A 101 -7.50 7.83 11.03
C ARG A 101 -6.77 7.61 12.34
N ALA A 102 -6.40 6.37 12.66
CA ALA A 102 -5.64 6.09 13.89
C ALA A 102 -4.38 6.98 13.95
N GLU A 103 -3.69 7.13 12.82
CA GLU A 103 -2.55 8.03 12.61
C GLU A 103 -2.82 9.50 12.95
N ASP A 104 -4.03 10.03 12.69
CA ASP A 104 -4.38 11.42 12.97
C ASP A 104 -4.27 11.75 14.46
N LEU A 105 -4.42 10.74 15.34
CA LEU A 105 -4.24 10.88 16.79
C LEU A 105 -2.76 11.03 17.20
N TYR A 106 -1.83 10.58 16.36
CA TYR A 106 -0.40 10.57 16.61
C TYR A 106 0.35 11.69 15.89
N VAL A 107 -0.28 12.35 14.91
CA VAL A 107 0.35 13.46 14.16
C VAL A 107 0.86 14.56 15.09
N ASP A 108 0.14 14.83 16.18
CA ASP A 108 0.49 15.86 17.15
C ASP A 108 1.51 15.40 18.22
N TYR A 109 1.91 14.12 18.22
CA TYR A 109 2.84 13.61 19.22
C TYR A 109 4.28 14.02 18.86
N ASP A 110 5.05 14.40 19.88
CA ASP A 110 6.48 14.68 19.72
C ASP A 110 7.28 13.40 19.44
N GLY A 111 8.48 13.57 18.88
CA GLY A 111 9.32 12.44 18.49
C GLY A 111 9.71 11.54 19.67
N ALA A 112 9.90 12.10 20.87
CA ALA A 112 10.27 11.31 22.05
C ALA A 112 9.13 10.39 22.50
N THR A 113 7.89 10.91 22.48
CA THR A 113 6.68 10.16 22.81
C THR A 113 6.46 9.03 21.80
N LEU A 114 6.60 9.32 20.50
CA LEU A 114 6.50 8.30 19.46
C LEU A 114 7.56 7.21 19.61
N LEU A 115 8.81 7.56 19.93
CA LEU A 115 9.86 6.57 20.16
C LEU A 115 9.57 5.67 21.36
N ILE A 116 8.98 6.20 22.44
CA ILE A 116 8.57 5.42 23.60
C ILE A 116 7.46 4.42 23.21
N LEU A 117 6.43 4.89 22.49
CA LEU A 117 5.30 4.07 22.05
C LEU A 117 5.76 2.98 21.06
N ALA A 118 6.58 3.35 20.09
CA ALA A 118 7.20 2.43 19.15
C ALA A 118 8.06 1.37 19.87
N GLY A 119 8.82 1.77 20.89
CA GLY A 119 9.58 0.85 21.74
C GLY A 119 8.72 -0.10 22.56
N GLN A 120 7.42 0.21 22.73
CA GLN A 120 6.42 -0.66 23.35
C GLN A 120 5.67 -1.53 22.32
N GLY A 121 6.03 -1.44 21.04
CA GLY A 121 5.41 -2.19 19.95
C GLY A 121 4.15 -1.54 19.37
N ASP A 122 3.90 -0.25 19.65
CA ASP A 122 2.76 0.46 19.07
C ASP A 122 2.94 0.62 17.55
N ILE A 123 2.11 -0.09 16.77
CA ILE A 123 2.16 -0.12 15.31
C ILE A 123 1.89 1.25 14.70
N ALA A 124 0.97 2.03 15.26
CA ALA A 124 0.64 3.36 14.74
C ALA A 124 1.82 4.32 14.93
N ALA A 125 2.44 4.31 16.11
CA ALA A 125 3.65 5.09 16.36
C ALA A 125 4.80 4.70 15.43
N LEU A 126 5.00 3.39 15.19
CA LEU A 126 6.00 2.89 14.23
C LEU A 126 5.74 3.39 12.81
N HIS A 127 4.49 3.41 12.34
CA HIS A 127 4.16 3.95 11.03
C HIS A 127 4.41 5.45 10.95
N ILE A 128 4.00 6.24 11.94
CA ILE A 128 4.27 7.68 11.95
C ILE A 128 5.77 7.98 11.95
N LEU A 129 6.57 7.21 12.69
CA LEU A 129 8.03 7.33 12.64
C LEU A 129 8.57 6.96 11.26
N ALA A 130 8.03 5.93 10.60
CA ALA A 130 8.40 5.56 9.25
C ALA A 130 8.07 6.68 8.24
N GLU A 131 6.86 7.25 8.28
CA GLU A 131 6.46 8.36 7.40
C GLU A 131 7.34 9.60 7.62
N ARG A 132 7.58 9.98 8.87
CA ARG A 132 8.46 11.13 9.20
C ARG A 132 9.90 10.87 8.75
N SER A 133 10.35 9.63 8.85
CA SER A 133 11.68 9.25 8.38
C SER A 133 11.75 9.29 6.86
N LEU A 134 10.68 8.93 6.14
CA LEU A 134 10.68 8.91 4.68
C LEU A 134 11.07 10.27 4.09
N GLU A 135 10.65 11.38 4.68
CA GLU A 135 11.00 12.72 4.19
C GLU A 135 12.51 13.01 4.22
N THR A 136 13.29 12.32 5.05
CA THR A 136 14.69 12.66 5.36
C THR A 136 15.67 11.52 5.15
N ASP A 137 15.28 10.29 5.51
CA ASP A 137 16.06 9.06 5.42
C ASP A 137 15.15 7.87 5.08
N PRO A 138 15.08 7.46 3.80
CA PRO A 138 14.24 6.35 3.38
C PRO A 138 14.72 4.99 3.91
N LEU A 139 16.00 4.83 4.31
CA LEU A 139 16.46 3.60 4.93
C LEU A 139 15.95 3.50 6.36
N ALA A 140 15.98 4.59 7.12
CA ALA A 140 15.36 4.64 8.44
C ALA A 140 13.85 4.36 8.37
N ALA A 141 13.16 4.85 7.32
CA ALA A 141 11.75 4.52 7.09
C ALA A 141 11.53 3.01 6.89
N LEU A 142 12.38 2.34 6.09
CA LEU A 142 12.33 0.89 5.92
C LEU A 142 12.55 0.16 7.25
N GLU A 143 13.48 0.61 8.09
CA GLU A 143 13.72 0.02 9.42
C GLU A 143 12.48 0.14 10.32
N TRP A 144 11.81 1.28 10.35
CA TRP A 144 10.59 1.46 11.14
C TRP A 144 9.43 0.60 10.64
N PHE A 145 9.26 0.48 9.32
CA PHE A 145 8.26 -0.43 8.78
C PHE A 145 8.62 -1.90 9.08
N ASP A 146 9.88 -2.29 9.03
CA ASP A 146 10.30 -3.65 9.40
C ASP A 146 9.96 -3.95 10.88
N GLN A 147 10.21 -3.00 11.78
CA GLN A 147 9.75 -3.12 13.18
C GLN A 147 8.22 -3.22 13.27
N ALA A 148 7.46 -2.48 12.46
CA ALA A 148 6.00 -2.59 12.42
C ALA A 148 5.54 -3.96 11.92
N VAL A 149 6.21 -4.52 10.91
CA VAL A 149 5.98 -5.89 10.43
C VAL A 149 6.21 -6.91 11.54
N VAL A 150 7.32 -6.79 12.28
CA VAL A 150 7.60 -7.63 13.44
C VAL A 150 6.52 -7.44 14.51
N ASN A 151 5.96 -6.24 14.69
CA ASN A 151 4.85 -6.01 15.61
C ASN A 151 3.48 -6.44 15.07
N GLY A 152 3.39 -6.89 13.81
CA GLY A 152 2.22 -7.57 13.24
C GLY A 152 1.47 -6.78 12.19
N SER A 153 2.05 -5.67 11.73
CA SER A 153 1.50 -4.83 10.69
C SER A 153 1.68 -5.48 9.31
N ILE A 154 0.57 -5.93 8.73
CA ILE A 154 0.53 -6.39 7.33
C ILE A 154 0.58 -5.18 6.41
N TYR A 155 -0.03 -4.06 6.81
CA TYR A 155 0.04 -2.81 6.04
C TYR A 155 1.49 -2.32 5.88
N ALA A 156 2.34 -2.48 6.90
CA ALA A 156 3.75 -2.16 6.79
C ALA A 156 4.47 -2.97 5.69
N MET A 157 4.07 -4.23 5.45
CA MET A 157 4.62 -5.04 4.35
C MET A 157 4.28 -4.41 2.98
N VAL A 158 3.04 -3.94 2.82
CA VAL A 158 2.61 -3.20 1.63
C VAL A 158 3.42 -1.91 1.49
N ARG A 159 3.62 -1.15 2.57
CA ARG A 159 4.40 0.09 2.54
C ARG A 159 5.88 -0.14 2.24
N ILE A 160 6.48 -1.23 2.72
CA ILE A 160 7.85 -1.63 2.35
C ILE A 160 7.91 -1.95 0.85
N SER A 161 6.93 -2.70 0.32
CA SER A 161 6.82 -2.97 -1.11
C SER A 161 6.79 -1.66 -1.92
N ASP A 162 5.95 -0.71 -1.52
CA ASP A 162 5.77 0.58 -2.19
C ASP A 162 7.06 1.41 -2.17
N LEU A 163 7.71 1.45 -1.01
CA LEU A 163 8.95 2.20 -0.83
C LEU A 163 10.09 1.57 -1.64
N LEU A 164 10.25 0.24 -1.61
CA LEU A 164 11.27 -0.45 -2.40
C LEU A 164 11.02 -0.30 -3.91
N ALA A 165 9.76 -0.32 -4.35
CA ALA A 165 9.41 -0.08 -5.75
C ALA A 165 9.80 1.34 -6.19
N THR A 166 9.48 2.34 -5.36
CA THR A 166 9.88 3.74 -5.58
C THR A 166 11.40 3.88 -5.63
N LEU A 167 12.12 3.26 -4.70
CA LEU A 167 13.59 3.31 -4.62
C LEU A 167 14.27 2.48 -5.72
N ALA A 168 13.54 1.58 -6.38
CA ALA A 168 14.02 0.83 -7.53
C ALA A 168 13.97 1.63 -8.85
N ASP A 169 13.22 2.74 -8.87
CA ASP A 169 13.07 3.58 -10.06
C ASP A 169 14.41 4.27 -10.40
N PRO A 170 15.04 3.97 -11.56
CA PRO A 170 16.29 4.61 -11.95
C PRO A 170 16.13 6.11 -12.21
N GLU A 171 14.94 6.59 -12.56
CA GLU A 171 14.69 8.01 -12.81
C GLU A 171 14.73 8.83 -11.53
N LEU A 172 14.42 8.23 -10.37
CA LEU A 172 14.41 8.91 -9.08
C LEU A 172 15.75 9.57 -8.75
N ALA A 173 16.86 8.93 -9.13
CA ALA A 173 18.22 9.48 -8.93
C ALA A 173 18.45 10.83 -9.64
N ASN A 174 17.69 11.13 -10.70
CA ASN A 174 17.80 12.40 -11.42
C ASN A 174 17.07 13.55 -10.70
N PHE A 175 16.11 13.22 -9.82
CA PHE A 175 15.28 14.21 -9.13
C PHE A 175 15.74 14.49 -7.71
N VAL A 176 16.45 13.56 -7.07
CA VAL A 176 16.85 13.68 -5.68
C VAL A 176 18.27 14.25 -5.54
N SER A 177 18.36 15.47 -5.02
CA SER A 177 19.63 16.14 -4.72
C SER A 177 20.11 15.94 -3.29
N ASP A 178 19.29 15.35 -2.42
CA ASP A 178 19.65 15.07 -1.04
C ASP A 178 20.69 13.93 -0.95
N PRO A 179 21.84 14.14 -0.28
CA PRO A 179 22.91 13.15 -0.21
C PRO A 179 22.53 11.89 0.58
N VAL A 180 21.64 11.98 1.58
CA VAL A 180 21.15 10.82 2.34
C VAL A 180 20.34 9.92 1.43
N TRP A 181 19.43 10.50 0.67
CA TRP A 181 18.65 9.77 -0.32
C TRP A 181 19.52 9.17 -1.43
N GLN A 182 20.50 9.89 -1.96
CA GLN A 182 21.42 9.33 -2.96
C GLN A 182 22.21 8.13 -2.41
N SER A 183 22.65 8.21 -1.16
CA SER A 183 23.30 7.10 -0.46
C SER A 183 22.36 5.91 -0.29
N ALA A 184 21.10 6.16 0.05
CA ALA A 184 20.08 5.12 0.19
C ALA A 184 19.81 4.39 -1.14
N LEU A 185 19.62 5.15 -2.23
CA LEU A 185 19.45 4.62 -3.59
C LEU A 185 20.64 3.77 -3.99
N HIS A 186 21.86 4.29 -3.81
CA HIS A 186 23.08 3.53 -4.11
C HIS A 186 23.18 2.25 -3.27
N THR A 187 22.82 2.31 -1.98
CA THR A 187 22.83 1.13 -1.10
C THR A 187 21.87 0.08 -1.63
N LEU A 188 20.63 0.45 -1.94
CA LEU A 188 19.60 -0.49 -2.40
C LEU A 188 19.89 -1.04 -3.80
N GLN A 189 20.34 -0.22 -4.74
CA GLN A 189 20.69 -0.66 -6.09
C GLN A 189 21.80 -1.72 -6.11
N ASN A 190 22.68 -1.72 -5.10
CA ASN A 190 23.76 -2.70 -4.95
C ASN A 190 23.38 -3.90 -4.08
N THR A 191 22.13 -4.02 -3.61
CA THR A 191 21.66 -5.19 -2.85
C THR A 191 21.25 -6.33 -3.78
N SER A 192 21.51 -7.55 -3.31
CA SER A 192 20.97 -8.78 -3.91
C SER A 192 20.13 -9.48 -2.83
N PRO A 193 18.86 -9.82 -3.12
CA PRO A 193 18.12 -9.64 -4.38
C PRO A 193 17.82 -8.16 -4.70
N ALA A 194 17.53 -7.89 -5.99
CA ALA A 194 17.29 -6.53 -6.48
C ALA A 194 16.08 -5.88 -5.80
N PRO A 195 16.05 -4.53 -5.64
CA PRO A 195 14.96 -3.84 -4.94
C PRO A 195 13.56 -4.15 -5.45
N LEU A 196 13.39 -4.28 -6.78
CA LEU A 196 12.09 -4.61 -7.37
C LEU A 196 11.65 -6.05 -7.03
N GLU A 197 12.57 -7.03 -7.04
CA GLU A 197 12.29 -8.41 -6.58
C GLU A 197 11.85 -8.42 -5.10
N ARG A 198 12.54 -7.63 -4.26
CA ARG A 198 12.19 -7.46 -2.85
C ARG A 198 10.83 -6.79 -2.67
N ALA A 199 10.51 -5.79 -3.50
CA ALA A 199 9.22 -5.12 -3.48
C ALA A 199 8.09 -6.11 -3.77
N LEU A 200 8.21 -6.88 -4.87
CA LEU A 200 7.25 -7.93 -5.22
C LEU A 200 7.13 -8.99 -4.11
N ALA A 201 8.26 -9.41 -3.53
CA ALA A 201 8.27 -10.36 -2.42
C ALA A 201 7.50 -9.87 -1.20
N TRP A 202 7.65 -8.59 -0.82
CA TRP A 202 6.89 -8.00 0.29
C TRP A 202 5.39 -7.88 -0.02
N ALA A 203 5.01 -7.54 -1.24
CA ALA A 203 3.60 -7.52 -1.65
C ALA A 203 2.97 -8.92 -1.56
N ILE A 204 3.68 -9.97 -2.03
CA ILE A 204 3.22 -11.36 -1.93
C ILE A 204 3.19 -11.82 -0.47
N ALA A 205 4.18 -11.44 0.34
CA ALA A 205 4.20 -11.74 1.77
C ALA A 205 2.98 -11.13 2.49
N ALA A 206 2.59 -9.90 2.16
CA ALA A 206 1.38 -9.27 2.71
C ALA A 206 0.12 -10.12 2.45
N VAL A 207 -0.06 -10.62 1.23
CA VAL A 207 -1.17 -11.52 0.88
C VAL A 207 -1.05 -12.87 1.58
N THR A 208 0.17 -13.36 1.76
CA THR A 208 0.41 -14.63 2.48
C THR A 208 0.01 -14.51 3.94
N PHE A 209 0.36 -13.41 4.61
CA PHE A 209 0.03 -13.17 6.01
C PHE A 209 -1.44 -12.81 6.22
N GLY A 210 -1.99 -11.90 5.42
CA GLY A 210 -3.36 -11.40 5.57
C GLY A 210 -4.42 -12.22 4.85
N GLY A 211 -3.99 -13.20 4.07
CA GLY A 211 -4.84 -13.94 3.15
C GLY A 211 -5.44 -13.06 2.07
N TYR A 212 -6.43 -13.61 1.37
CA TYR A 212 -7.16 -12.85 0.36
C TYR A 212 -7.99 -11.71 0.94
N ALA A 213 -8.18 -11.68 2.27
CA ALA A 213 -8.86 -10.58 2.94
C ALA A 213 -8.14 -9.23 2.77
N VAL A 214 -6.81 -9.22 2.59
CA VAL A 214 -6.07 -7.96 2.34
C VAL A 214 -5.83 -7.68 0.86
N LEU A 215 -6.23 -8.58 -0.04
CA LEU A 215 -5.98 -8.46 -1.48
C LEU A 215 -7.09 -7.65 -2.17
N ASP A 216 -7.05 -6.34 -1.95
CA ASP A 216 -7.89 -5.39 -2.67
C ASP A 216 -7.35 -5.11 -4.09
N GLN A 217 -8.09 -4.27 -4.84
CA GLN A 217 -7.72 -3.90 -6.21
C GLN A 217 -6.38 -3.17 -6.30
N SER A 218 -6.02 -2.36 -5.28
CA SER A 218 -4.78 -1.59 -5.27
C SER A 218 -3.58 -2.51 -5.09
N LEU A 219 -3.63 -3.42 -4.12
CA LEU A 219 -2.58 -4.40 -3.90
C LEU A 219 -2.46 -5.36 -5.09
N ALA A 220 -3.59 -5.79 -5.66
CA ALA A 220 -3.58 -6.65 -6.85
C ALA A 220 -2.92 -5.98 -8.06
N GLN A 221 -3.29 -4.73 -8.34
CA GLN A 221 -2.67 -3.94 -9.42
C GLN A 221 -1.18 -3.75 -9.17
N ARG A 222 -0.78 -3.52 -7.92
CA ARG A 222 0.62 -3.38 -7.54
C ARG A 222 1.43 -4.66 -7.77
N ILE A 223 0.92 -5.82 -7.35
CA ILE A 223 1.57 -7.11 -7.62
C ILE A 223 1.75 -7.28 -9.12
N HIS A 224 0.71 -7.00 -9.90
CA HIS A 224 0.76 -7.08 -11.36
C HIS A 224 1.83 -6.15 -11.94
N SER A 225 1.82 -4.85 -11.60
CA SER A 225 2.75 -3.86 -12.14
C SER A 225 4.20 -4.13 -11.74
N LEU A 226 4.43 -4.70 -10.55
CA LEU A 226 5.77 -5.12 -10.13
C LEU A 226 6.26 -6.33 -10.92
N SER A 227 5.37 -7.28 -11.20
CA SER A 227 5.73 -8.52 -11.92
C SER A 227 5.86 -8.34 -13.44
N GLU A 228 5.10 -7.43 -14.05
CA GLU A 228 5.06 -7.22 -15.51
C GLU A 228 6.44 -6.99 -16.16
N PRO A 229 7.34 -6.14 -15.63
CA PRO A 229 8.65 -5.91 -16.23
C PRO A 229 9.69 -7.00 -15.89
N MET A 230 9.34 -8.00 -15.07
CA MET A 230 10.29 -8.99 -14.58
C MET A 230 10.36 -10.26 -15.45
N GLU A 231 11.55 -10.82 -15.55
CA GLU A 231 11.74 -12.17 -16.10
C GLU A 231 11.14 -13.24 -15.17
N PRO A 232 10.62 -14.37 -15.69
CA PRO A 232 10.02 -15.43 -14.87
C PRO A 232 10.91 -15.94 -13.73
N SER A 233 12.23 -16.01 -13.96
CA SER A 233 13.17 -16.42 -12.90
C SER A 233 13.27 -15.42 -11.73
N ALA A 234 13.07 -14.12 -11.99
CA ALA A 234 13.05 -13.08 -10.96
C ALA A 234 11.76 -13.13 -10.16
N ILE A 235 10.64 -13.37 -10.83
CA ILE A 235 9.34 -13.61 -10.18
C ILE A 235 9.43 -14.81 -9.24
N ASN A 236 9.97 -15.94 -9.71
CA ASN A 236 10.14 -17.13 -8.87
C ASN A 236 11.05 -16.90 -7.66
N ARG A 237 12.16 -16.15 -7.82
CA ARG A 237 12.97 -15.72 -6.68
C ARG A 237 12.18 -14.84 -5.71
N ALA A 238 11.42 -13.87 -6.20
CA ALA A 238 10.57 -13.03 -5.36
C ALA A 238 9.55 -13.86 -4.55
N CYS A 239 8.97 -14.89 -5.16
CA CYS A 239 8.08 -15.83 -4.47
C CYS A 239 8.81 -16.64 -3.38
N GLU A 240 10.03 -17.11 -3.62
CA GLU A 240 10.86 -17.79 -2.61
C GLU A 240 11.23 -16.83 -1.46
N ILE A 241 11.62 -15.59 -1.79
CA ILE A 241 11.93 -14.54 -0.81
C ILE A 241 10.70 -14.21 0.04
N ALA A 242 9.51 -14.15 -0.56
CA ALA A 242 8.27 -13.92 0.18
C ALA A 242 8.02 -15.01 1.24
N GLN A 243 8.31 -16.27 0.92
CA GLN A 243 8.23 -17.37 1.88
C GLN A 243 9.27 -17.22 3.00
N ASP A 244 10.49 -16.79 2.68
CA ASP A 244 11.52 -16.51 3.68
C ASP A 244 11.14 -15.35 4.60
N TYR A 245 10.56 -14.27 4.08
CA TYR A 245 9.99 -13.18 4.89
C TYR A 245 8.92 -13.71 5.85
N VAL A 246 8.11 -14.68 5.43
CA VAL A 246 7.10 -15.28 6.31
C VAL A 246 7.75 -15.99 7.49
N LEU A 247 8.75 -16.83 7.23
CA LEU A 247 9.46 -17.62 8.23
C LEU A 247 10.29 -16.75 9.18
N THR A 248 11.05 -15.79 8.64
CA THR A 248 11.91 -14.89 9.40
C THR A 248 11.11 -13.95 10.28
N THR A 249 10.00 -13.39 9.79
CA THR A 249 9.12 -12.53 10.59
C THR A 249 8.44 -13.33 11.71
N ALA A 250 7.96 -14.55 11.42
CA ALA A 250 7.40 -15.43 12.44
C ALA A 250 8.43 -15.77 13.54
N ALA A 251 9.69 -16.01 13.17
CA ALA A 251 10.77 -16.24 14.12
C ALA A 251 11.09 -15.00 14.96
N ALA A 252 11.16 -13.81 14.36
CA ALA A 252 11.39 -12.55 15.05
C ALA A 252 10.30 -12.24 16.08
N ARG A 253 9.02 -12.43 15.69
CA ARG A 253 7.86 -12.30 16.60
C ARG A 253 7.96 -13.23 17.80
N ARG A 254 8.29 -14.49 17.55
CA ARG A 254 8.45 -15.49 18.61
C ARG A 254 9.58 -15.12 19.56
N ALA A 255 10.69 -14.58 19.04
CA ALA A 255 11.81 -14.13 19.85
C ALA A 255 11.44 -12.95 20.78
N GLN A 256 10.47 -12.12 20.39
CA GLN A 256 9.92 -11.04 21.21
C GLN A 256 8.80 -11.49 22.17
N GLY A 257 8.46 -12.79 22.21
CA GLY A 257 7.38 -13.32 23.05
C GLY A 257 5.98 -13.03 22.52
N SER A 258 5.86 -12.47 21.30
CA SER A 258 4.58 -12.23 20.63
C SER A 258 4.01 -13.52 20.05
N THR A 259 2.68 -13.58 19.96
CA THR A 259 2.02 -14.65 19.20
C THR A 259 2.39 -14.54 17.71
N LEU A 260 2.31 -15.66 16.99
CA LEU A 260 2.34 -15.64 15.54
C LEU A 260 1.21 -14.74 15.01
N PHE A 261 1.28 -14.37 13.73
CA PHE A 261 0.22 -13.61 13.08
C PHE A 261 -1.14 -14.25 13.34
N SER A 262 -2.15 -13.41 13.54
CA SER A 262 -3.51 -13.90 13.75
C SER A 262 -3.93 -14.72 12.54
N THR A 263 -4.34 -15.96 12.76
CA THR A 263 -4.98 -16.79 11.73
C THR A 263 -6.50 -16.64 11.77
N GLN A 264 -7.00 -15.66 12.52
CA GLN A 264 -8.43 -15.42 12.64
C GLN A 264 -8.98 -14.86 11.33
N THR A 265 -9.84 -15.64 10.69
CA THR A 265 -10.59 -15.21 9.52
C THR A 265 -11.60 -14.13 9.93
N PRO A 266 -11.62 -12.96 9.26
CA PRO A 266 -12.64 -11.95 9.54
C PRO A 266 -14.01 -12.43 9.08
N PRO A 267 -15.11 -12.05 9.76
CA PRO A 267 -16.45 -12.53 9.42
C PRO A 267 -16.99 -11.95 8.09
N LEU A 268 -16.42 -10.82 7.65
CA LEU A 268 -16.56 -10.26 6.32
C LEU A 268 -15.14 -9.98 5.79
N ALA A 269 -14.88 -10.28 4.52
CA ALA A 269 -13.69 -9.82 3.82
C ALA A 269 -14.05 -9.31 2.43
N LEU A 270 -13.31 -8.30 1.94
CA LEU A 270 -13.48 -7.76 0.59
C LEU A 270 -12.17 -7.94 -0.17
N SER A 271 -12.23 -8.60 -1.34
CA SER A 271 -11.06 -8.82 -2.18
C SER A 271 -11.40 -8.66 -3.66
N VAL A 272 -10.39 -8.72 -4.53
CA VAL A 272 -10.57 -8.98 -5.96
C VAL A 272 -11.28 -10.32 -6.22
N SER A 273 -11.92 -10.48 -7.38
CA SER A 273 -12.76 -11.67 -7.66
C SER A 273 -12.03 -12.97 -7.96
N GLN A 274 -10.76 -12.92 -8.35
CA GLN A 274 -9.92 -14.08 -8.65
C GLN A 274 -8.57 -13.91 -7.95
N PRO A 275 -8.55 -13.92 -6.61
CA PRO A 275 -7.34 -13.59 -5.86
C PRO A 275 -6.18 -14.54 -6.13
N GLU A 276 -6.44 -15.81 -6.45
CA GLU A 276 -5.44 -16.80 -6.83
C GLU A 276 -4.71 -16.47 -8.14
N ALA A 277 -5.38 -15.80 -9.08
CA ALA A 277 -4.81 -15.44 -10.37
C ALA A 277 -3.89 -14.21 -10.30
N VAL A 278 -3.94 -13.47 -9.20
CA VAL A 278 -3.13 -12.26 -9.00
C VAL A 278 -1.70 -12.59 -8.58
N ILE A 279 -1.49 -13.68 -7.84
CA ILE A 279 -0.18 -14.05 -7.32
C ILE A 279 0.60 -14.78 -8.43
N PRO A 280 1.69 -14.21 -8.97
CA PRO A 280 2.38 -14.75 -10.14
C PRO A 280 3.34 -15.91 -9.81
N CYS A 281 3.10 -16.65 -8.72
CA CYS A 281 3.99 -17.70 -8.25
C CYS A 281 3.63 -19.08 -8.82
N ASP A 282 4.60 -19.76 -9.45
CA ASP A 282 4.42 -21.12 -9.96
C ASP A 282 4.08 -22.12 -8.84
N ILE A 283 4.72 -21.94 -7.67
CA ILE A 283 4.43 -22.69 -6.46
C ILE A 283 3.42 -21.87 -5.64
N PRO A 284 2.20 -22.39 -5.39
CA PRO A 284 1.19 -21.67 -4.64
C PRO A 284 1.71 -21.30 -3.25
N VAL A 285 1.75 -20.00 -2.96
CA VAL A 285 2.00 -19.51 -1.61
C VAL A 285 0.66 -19.52 -0.88
N LEU A 286 0.48 -20.51 -0.01
CA LEU A 286 -0.78 -20.68 0.70
C LEU A 286 -0.97 -19.55 1.73
N PRO A 287 -2.08 -18.82 1.68
CA PRO A 287 -2.36 -17.79 2.68
C PRO A 287 -2.55 -18.42 4.06
N LEU A 288 -2.04 -17.76 5.09
CA LEU A 288 -2.24 -18.15 6.49
C LEU A 288 -3.70 -18.01 6.92
N ILE A 289 -4.41 -17.06 6.31
CA ILE A 289 -5.83 -16.81 6.55
C ILE A 289 -6.62 -17.37 5.38
N SER A 290 -7.25 -18.52 5.61
CA SER A 290 -8.06 -19.19 4.61
C SER A 290 -9.48 -18.63 4.59
N LEU A 291 -9.95 -18.29 3.38
CA LEU A 291 -11.35 -17.94 3.11
C LEU A 291 -12.14 -19.12 2.52
N ALA A 292 -11.57 -20.33 2.51
CA ALA A 292 -12.17 -21.51 1.87
C ALA A 292 -13.52 -21.94 2.51
N HIS A 293 -13.78 -21.54 3.75
CA HIS A 293 -15.03 -21.82 4.46
C HIS A 293 -16.06 -20.68 4.33
N CYS A 294 -15.71 -19.59 3.65
CA CYS A 294 -16.57 -18.43 3.48
C CYS A 294 -17.41 -18.56 2.22
N THR A 295 -18.57 -17.89 2.20
CA THR A 295 -19.44 -17.81 1.02
C THR A 295 -19.00 -16.64 0.15
N PRO A 296 -18.50 -16.87 -1.08
CA PRO A 296 -18.10 -15.80 -1.99
C PRO A 296 -19.33 -15.16 -2.64
N ASN A 297 -19.37 -13.83 -2.67
CA ASN A 297 -20.39 -13.05 -3.35
C ASN A 297 -19.74 -12.03 -4.28
N ILE A 298 -19.85 -12.25 -5.59
CA ILE A 298 -19.25 -11.38 -6.60
C ILE A 298 -20.08 -10.10 -6.74
N PHE A 299 -19.40 -8.95 -6.83
CA PHE A 299 -20.03 -7.66 -7.04
C PHE A 299 -19.15 -6.76 -7.92
N VAL A 300 -19.76 -5.73 -8.51
CA VAL A 300 -19.05 -4.67 -9.21
C VAL A 300 -18.70 -3.57 -8.21
N GLY A 301 -17.40 -3.39 -7.96
CA GLY A 301 -16.85 -2.42 -7.01
C GLY A 301 -16.58 -1.06 -7.63
N PRO A 302 -15.93 -0.16 -6.87
CA PRO A 302 -15.41 1.11 -7.39
C PRO A 302 -14.54 0.86 -8.64
N ASP A 303 -14.48 1.84 -9.52
CA ASP A 303 -13.71 1.76 -10.79
C ASP A 303 -14.19 0.67 -11.76
N THR A 304 -15.41 0.17 -11.56
CA THR A 304 -16.01 -0.86 -12.42
C THR A 304 -15.18 -2.14 -12.48
N THR A 305 -14.63 -2.56 -11.34
CA THR A 305 -13.85 -3.79 -11.20
C THR A 305 -14.67 -4.90 -10.54
N LEU A 306 -14.39 -6.16 -10.86
CA LEU A 306 -15.02 -7.30 -10.19
C LEU A 306 -14.33 -7.57 -8.85
N ASN A 307 -15.14 -7.60 -7.81
CA ASN A 307 -14.71 -7.84 -6.43
C ASN A 307 -15.52 -8.99 -5.85
N THR A 308 -15.05 -9.56 -4.75
CA THR A 308 -15.76 -10.59 -3.98
C THR A 308 -15.87 -10.18 -2.53
N ALA A 309 -17.10 -10.25 -2.01
CA ALA A 309 -17.39 -10.17 -0.59
C ALA A 309 -17.46 -11.61 -0.04
N TRP A 310 -16.54 -11.95 0.85
CA TRP A 310 -16.49 -13.24 1.51
C TRP A 310 -17.22 -13.13 2.84
N LEU A 311 -18.27 -13.92 3.01
CA LEU A 311 -19.05 -13.97 4.25
C LEU A 311 -18.72 -15.25 4.98
N CYS A 312 -18.02 -15.13 6.09
CA CYS A 312 -17.46 -16.26 6.83
C CYS A 312 -18.34 -16.56 8.04
N PRO A 313 -18.72 -17.83 8.27
CA PRO A 313 -19.45 -18.20 9.47
C PRO A 313 -18.58 -17.91 10.71
N GLU A 314 -19.21 -17.52 11.82
CA GLU A 314 -18.50 -17.42 13.09
C GLU A 314 -17.90 -18.79 13.42
N THR A 315 -16.58 -18.81 13.63
CA THR A 315 -15.88 -20.01 14.08
C THR A 315 -16.04 -20.09 15.60
N GLU A 316 -16.90 -21.00 16.06
CA GLU A 316 -17.05 -21.35 17.49
C GLU A 316 -15.76 -21.91 18.09
#